data_AF-A0A182V7D1-F1
#
_entry.id   AF-A0A182V7D1-F1
#
_cell.length_a   1.000
_cell.length_b   1.000
_cell.length_c   1.000
_cell.angle_alpha   90.00
_cell.angle_beta   90.00
_cell.angle_gamma   90.00
#
_symmetry.space_group_name_H-M   'P 1'
#
loop_
_entity.id
_entity.type
_entity.pdbx_description
1 polymer ?
#
loop_
_entity_poly.entity_id
_entity_poly.type
_entity_poly.pdbx_seq_one_letter_code
_entity_poly.pdbx_strand_id
1 'polypeptide(L)'
;MNNLGTLIRRKLLALERKLANDPDEFVLLHHLTFLFAIRKGTPRGVGQSMRWCCHLIVPVFVLSSYCYKAYWYMSHSEYSFALFNVVGTIWIMAGAFVRRLVFDCGLLTRLEQFLSDRSFREDEPLVRAVRQHVKVQNNRYLFAVCLSLVLEASIFSGTNLMLQPEFMLLYQGHAVGGFFTQLLYGWATCFWGSLYVLIFAFIYVLLNVFRGEMSLLVESFERINECFHKYRPELNTASAGKREEEFWRELQTLIKLNVQRHVELLENLSDFGSILRPFSFIQYYGSFTLIGYYCFILMYKGVTTVTVVYIAFIVFLVAESFLFCRILSEINDLHARIGTVMCELEWYDKLRFSPRFASAYRQVRASFLIIIIRSQKPLSFRISGTGTISMARFAELLNSSYSLMTVMFQLKERIIAKLTSNGDN
;
A
#
# COMPACT_ATOMS: atom_id res chain seq x y z
N MET A 1 -4.34 15.02 34.18
CA MET A 1 -4.14 14.27 32.92
C MET A 1 -5.28 14.43 31.90
N ASN A 2 -6.55 14.55 32.30
CA ASN A 2 -7.70 14.71 31.36
C ASN A 2 -7.64 15.97 30.45
N ASN A 3 -7.02 17.07 30.90
CA ASN A 3 -6.91 18.29 30.09
C ASN A 3 -5.87 18.18 28.96
N LEU A 4 -4.82 17.35 29.12
CA LEU A 4 -3.79 17.19 28.08
C LEU A 4 -4.30 16.32 26.93
N GLY A 5 -4.99 15.22 27.24
CA GLY A 5 -5.58 14.34 26.23
C GLY A 5 -6.64 15.05 25.37
N THR A 6 -7.49 15.87 25.99
CA THR A 6 -8.49 16.66 25.28
C THR A 6 -7.86 17.75 24.41
N LEU A 7 -6.80 18.41 24.88
CA LEU A 7 -6.04 19.40 24.09
C LEU A 7 -5.36 18.76 22.87
N ILE A 8 -4.69 17.62 23.04
CA ILE A 8 -4.04 16.88 21.95
C ILE A 8 -5.08 16.46 20.92
N ARG A 9 -6.20 15.87 21.37
CA ARG A 9 -7.30 15.48 20.49
C ARG A 9 -7.85 16.66 19.69
N ARG A 10 -8.05 17.82 20.31
CA ARG A 10 -8.51 19.04 19.61
C ARG A 10 -7.52 19.51 18.55
N LYS A 11 -6.21 19.55 18.87
CA LYS A 11 -5.18 19.93 17.89
C LYS A 11 -5.09 18.95 16.73
N LEU A 12 -5.23 17.66 17.00
CA LEU A 12 -5.18 16.60 16.00
C LEU A 12 -6.39 16.67 15.06
N LEU A 13 -7.60 16.90 15.61
CA LEU A 13 -8.80 17.17 14.81
C LEU A 13 -8.70 18.45 13.99
N ALA A 14 -8.08 19.50 14.54
CA ALA A 14 -7.86 20.74 13.79
C ALA A 14 -6.88 20.55 12.63
N LEU A 15 -5.80 19.79 12.85
CA LEU A 15 -4.85 19.41 11.81
C LEU A 15 -5.50 18.54 10.75
N GLU A 16 -6.31 17.57 11.15
CA GLU A 16 -7.07 16.71 10.24
C GLU A 16 -8.02 17.53 9.36
N ARG A 17 -8.77 18.48 9.93
CA ARG A 17 -9.63 19.39 9.15
C ARG A 17 -8.82 20.26 8.20
N LYS A 18 -7.67 20.78 8.65
CA LYS A 18 -6.80 21.59 7.81
C LYS A 18 -6.30 20.78 6.61
N LEU A 19 -5.86 19.54 6.82
CA LEU A 19 -5.42 18.63 5.77
C LEU A 19 -6.57 18.19 4.86
N ALA A 20 -7.76 17.95 5.41
CA ALA A 20 -8.95 17.59 4.63
C ALA A 20 -9.36 18.72 3.67
N ASN A 21 -9.26 19.98 4.12
CA ASN A 21 -9.63 21.16 3.35
C ASN A 21 -8.56 21.62 2.34
N ASP A 22 -7.38 21.01 2.34
CA ASP A 22 -6.34 21.33 1.35
C ASP A 22 -6.82 21.00 -0.08
N PRO A 23 -6.55 21.81 -1.12
CA PRO A 23 -6.87 21.43 -2.49
C PRO A 23 -6.13 20.16 -2.94
N ASP A 24 -4.95 19.89 -2.38
CA ASP A 24 -4.13 18.73 -2.72
C ASP A 24 -4.57 17.50 -1.87
N GLU A 25 -4.92 16.40 -2.55
CA GLU A 25 -5.28 15.13 -1.91
C GLU A 25 -4.06 14.46 -1.26
N PHE A 26 -2.87 14.70 -1.81
CA PHE A 26 -1.63 14.05 -1.44
C PHE A 26 -0.72 14.96 -0.60
N VAL A 27 -1.20 16.09 -0.07
CA VAL A 27 -0.37 17.03 0.69
C VAL A 27 0.43 16.36 1.82
N LEU A 28 -0.20 15.47 2.59
CA LEU A 28 0.49 14.76 3.67
C LEU A 28 1.48 13.75 3.11
N LEU A 29 1.11 13.06 2.03
CA LEU A 29 1.98 12.13 1.31
C LEU A 29 3.22 12.84 0.76
N HIS A 30 3.08 14.05 0.22
CA HIS A 30 4.19 14.87 -0.27
C HIS A 30 5.11 15.33 0.85
N HIS A 31 4.55 15.78 1.98
CA HIS A 31 5.36 16.14 3.14
C HIS A 31 6.16 14.96 3.67
N LEU A 32 5.55 13.77 3.74
CA LEU A 32 6.22 12.56 4.20
C LEU A 32 7.26 12.07 3.18
N THR A 33 6.93 11.98 1.89
CA THR A 33 7.90 11.60 0.84
C THR A 33 9.09 12.55 0.76
N PHE A 34 8.89 13.85 1.03
CA PHE A 34 9.97 14.82 1.15
C PHE A 34 10.81 14.60 2.41
N LEU A 35 10.18 14.43 3.58
CA LEU A 35 10.86 14.19 4.86
C LEU A 35 11.74 12.93 4.83
N PHE A 36 11.24 11.87 4.19
CA PHE A 36 11.95 10.60 4.04
C PHE A 36 12.90 10.54 2.84
N ALA A 37 13.07 11.66 2.14
CA ALA A 37 13.87 11.76 0.93
C ALA A 37 13.54 10.69 -0.13
N ILE A 38 12.27 10.28 -0.22
CA ILE A 38 11.81 9.34 -1.25
C ILE A 38 11.67 10.09 -2.57
N ARG A 39 11.06 11.28 -2.55
CA ARG A 39 10.84 12.11 -3.75
C ARG A 39 11.85 13.24 -3.81
N LYS A 40 12.56 13.35 -4.95
CA LYS A 40 13.43 14.48 -5.23
C LYS A 40 12.54 15.67 -5.64
N GLY A 41 12.23 16.55 -4.71
CA GLY A 41 11.72 17.88 -5.07
C GLY A 41 12.78 18.56 -5.95
N THR A 42 12.38 19.32 -6.98
CA THR A 42 13.32 20.10 -7.80
C THR A 42 14.14 21.00 -6.87
N PRO A 43 15.44 20.70 -6.65
CA PRO A 43 16.21 21.44 -5.66
C PRO A 43 16.45 22.83 -6.22
N ARG A 44 15.79 23.84 -5.64
CA ARG A 44 15.91 25.25 -6.09
C ARG A 44 17.17 25.92 -5.55
N GLY A 45 18.06 25.21 -4.86
CA GLY A 45 19.32 25.76 -4.37
C GLY A 45 20.31 24.74 -3.82
N VAL A 46 21.58 25.15 -3.72
CA VAL A 46 22.73 24.34 -3.25
C VAL A 46 22.46 23.72 -1.87
N GLY A 47 21.81 24.45 -0.97
CA GLY A 47 21.47 23.95 0.37
C GLY A 47 20.48 22.78 0.37
N GLN A 48 19.51 22.75 -0.55
CA GLN A 48 18.59 21.62 -0.69
C GLN A 48 19.30 20.39 -1.26
N SER A 49 20.20 20.59 -2.24
CA SER A 49 21.04 19.52 -2.79
C SER A 49 21.96 18.92 -1.73
N MET A 50 22.55 19.75 -0.86
CA MET A 50 23.40 19.28 0.24
C MET A 50 22.60 18.48 1.27
N ARG A 51 21.43 18.97 1.71
CA ARG A 51 20.53 18.22 2.60
C ARG A 51 20.12 16.88 2.00
N TRP A 52 19.78 16.87 0.70
CA TRP A 52 19.44 15.65 -0.02
C TRP A 52 20.60 14.64 -0.04
N CYS A 53 21.82 15.12 -0.30
CA CYS A 53 23.01 14.29 -0.28
C CYS A 53 23.26 13.71 1.13
N CYS A 54 23.14 14.52 2.18
CA CYS A 54 23.23 14.05 3.56
C CYS A 54 22.17 12.97 3.87
N HIS A 55 20.91 13.17 3.48
CA HIS A 55 19.84 12.17 3.64
C HIS A 55 20.11 10.87 2.88
N LEU A 56 20.88 10.91 1.79
CA LEU A 56 21.25 9.72 1.01
C LEU A 56 22.48 9.00 1.59
N ILE A 57 23.42 9.75 2.17
CA ILE A 57 24.66 9.22 2.76
C ILE A 57 24.38 8.52 4.11
N VAL A 58 23.51 9.07 4.96
CA VAL A 58 23.23 8.50 6.29
C VAL A 58 22.78 7.03 6.22
N PRO A 59 21.83 6.63 5.35
CA PRO A 59 21.44 5.23 5.19
C PRO A 59 22.57 4.33 4.70
N VAL A 60 23.39 4.81 3.75
CA VAL A 60 24.53 4.06 3.23
C VAL A 60 25.55 3.82 4.34
N PHE A 61 25.78 4.82 5.20
CA PHE A 61 26.66 4.68 6.35
C PHE A 61 26.12 3.68 7.38
N VAL A 62 24.83 3.75 7.73
CA VAL A 62 24.19 2.79 8.63
C VAL A 62 24.26 1.37 8.06
N LEU A 63 23.92 1.18 6.79
CA LEU A 63 24.02 -0.12 6.13
C LEU A 63 25.45 -0.65 6.12
N SER A 64 26.43 0.20 5.79
CA SER A 64 27.85 -0.16 5.79
C SER A 64 28.33 -0.56 7.20
N SER A 65 27.87 0.13 8.24
CA SER A 65 28.10 -0.25 9.65
C SER A 65 27.56 -1.65 9.96
N TYR A 66 26.32 -1.97 9.55
CA TYR A 66 25.76 -3.31 9.74
C TYR A 66 26.50 -4.39 8.93
N CYS A 67 26.90 -4.11 7.69
CA CYS A 67 27.72 -5.02 6.89
C CYS A 67 29.08 -5.28 7.55
N TYR A 68 29.73 -4.25 8.09
CA TYR A 68 30.97 -4.39 8.85
C TYR A 68 30.78 -5.24 10.11
N LYS A 69 29.69 -5.03 10.87
CA LYS A 69 29.35 -5.87 12.02
C LYS A 69 29.15 -7.33 11.63
N ALA A 70 28.42 -7.60 10.54
CA ALA A 70 28.20 -8.95 10.05
C ALA A 70 29.53 -9.64 9.72
N TYR A 71 30.40 -8.93 8.98
CA TYR A 71 31.75 -9.40 8.66
C TYR A 71 32.59 -9.66 9.92
N TRP A 72 32.56 -8.75 10.90
CA TRP A 72 33.28 -8.90 12.16
C TRP A 72 32.81 -10.13 12.94
N TYR A 73 31.50 -10.31 13.10
CA TYR A 73 30.94 -11.49 13.78
C TYR A 73 31.27 -12.79 13.05
N MET A 74 31.23 -12.81 11.71
CA MET A 74 31.60 -14.01 10.94
C MET A 74 33.09 -14.36 11.04
N SER A 75 33.97 -13.37 11.26
CA SER A 75 35.42 -13.58 11.29
C SER A 75 35.98 -13.85 12.69
N HIS A 76 35.36 -13.30 13.74
CA HIS A 76 35.91 -13.33 15.10
C HIS A 76 35.02 -14.05 16.12
N SER A 77 33.77 -14.39 15.78
CA SER A 77 32.86 -15.09 16.68
C SER A 77 32.41 -16.40 16.05
N GLU A 78 32.30 -17.46 16.86
CA GLU A 78 31.46 -18.61 16.48
C GLU A 78 30.03 -18.13 16.23
N TYR A 79 29.29 -18.84 15.36
CA TYR A 79 27.91 -18.53 14.96
C TYR A 79 27.04 -18.13 16.15
N SER A 80 26.87 -16.82 16.36
CA SER A 80 26.18 -16.27 17.51
C SER A 80 24.83 -15.68 17.13
N PHE A 81 23.91 -15.66 18.08
CA PHE A 81 22.61 -15.03 17.94
C PHE A 81 22.70 -13.55 17.48
N ALA A 82 23.78 -12.85 17.86
CA ALA A 82 24.03 -11.48 17.45
C ALA A 82 24.23 -11.33 15.93
N LEU A 83 24.91 -12.29 15.29
CA LEU A 83 25.05 -12.32 13.83
C LEU A 83 23.69 -12.42 13.15
N PHE A 84 22.79 -13.26 13.68
CA PHE A 84 21.45 -13.41 13.14
C PHE A 84 20.69 -12.07 13.16
N ASN A 85 20.67 -11.38 14.32
CA ASN A 85 20.10 -10.03 14.50
C ASN A 85 20.63 -8.99 13.52
N VAL A 86 21.95 -8.99 13.29
CA VAL A 86 22.59 -8.11 12.33
C VAL A 86 22.13 -8.44 10.90
N VAL A 87 22.09 -9.71 10.51
CA VAL A 87 21.65 -10.13 9.16
C VAL A 87 20.18 -9.79 8.92
N GLY A 88 19.30 -10.00 9.90
CA GLY A 88 17.89 -9.60 9.81
C GLY A 88 17.74 -8.09 9.60
N THR A 89 18.55 -7.29 10.30
CA THR A 89 18.55 -5.83 10.13
C THR A 89 19.04 -5.43 8.72
N ILE A 90 20.10 -6.07 8.22
CA ILE A 90 20.59 -5.88 6.84
C ILE A 90 19.48 -6.21 5.84
N TRP A 91 18.73 -7.29 6.05
CA TRP A 91 17.61 -7.67 5.18
C TRP A 91 16.53 -6.60 5.11
N ILE A 92 16.12 -6.03 6.26
CA ILE A 92 15.13 -4.95 6.30
C ILE A 92 15.66 -3.70 5.59
N MET A 93 16.93 -3.34 5.85
CA MET A 93 17.58 -2.18 5.25
C MET A 93 17.70 -2.31 3.74
N ALA A 94 18.11 -3.49 3.25
CA ALA A 94 18.17 -3.84 1.84
C ALA A 94 16.77 -3.84 1.22
N GLY A 95 15.77 -4.43 1.88
CA GLY A 95 14.38 -4.40 1.46
C GLY A 95 13.83 -2.99 1.31
N ALA A 96 14.09 -2.11 2.28
CA ALA A 96 13.72 -0.69 2.22
C ALA A 96 14.41 0.03 1.05
N PHE A 97 15.69 -0.24 0.82
CA PHE A 97 16.43 0.31 -0.30
C PHE A 97 15.87 -0.15 -1.66
N VAL A 98 15.64 -1.46 -1.83
CA VAL A 98 15.07 -2.01 -3.07
C VAL A 98 13.64 -1.46 -3.29
N ARG A 99 12.81 -1.38 -2.25
CA ARG A 99 11.48 -0.75 -2.34
C ARG A 99 11.57 0.69 -2.79
N ARG A 100 12.54 1.45 -2.27
CA ARG A 100 12.78 2.83 -2.69
C ARG A 100 13.21 2.91 -4.15
N LEU A 101 14.05 1.99 -4.63
CA LEU A 101 14.47 1.94 -6.03
C LEU A 101 13.32 1.59 -6.98
N VAL A 102 12.43 0.69 -6.55
CA VAL A 102 11.20 0.33 -7.28
C VAL A 102 10.23 1.51 -7.37
N PHE A 103 10.32 2.45 -6.43
CA PHE A 103 9.49 3.64 -6.38
C PHE A 103 9.92 4.66 -7.44
N ASP A 104 9.47 4.48 -8.68
CA ASP A 104 9.71 5.44 -9.76
C ASP A 104 8.96 6.75 -9.50
N CYS A 105 9.74 7.80 -9.20
CA CYS A 105 9.23 9.13 -8.91
C CYS A 105 8.50 9.77 -10.12
N GLY A 106 8.89 9.43 -11.36
CA GLY A 106 8.30 10.00 -12.56
C GLY A 106 6.87 9.49 -12.76
N LEU A 107 6.72 8.17 -12.80
CA LEU A 107 5.42 7.52 -12.91
C LEU A 107 4.49 7.88 -11.74
N LEU A 108 5.00 7.90 -10.51
CA LEU A 108 4.20 8.30 -9.34
C LEU A 108 3.62 9.70 -9.48
N THR A 109 4.43 10.66 -9.95
CA THR A 109 3.97 12.04 -10.15
C THR A 109 2.81 12.10 -11.14
N ARG A 110 2.92 11.35 -12.24
CA ARG A 110 1.85 11.24 -13.24
C ARG A 110 0.58 10.61 -12.66
N LEU A 111 0.73 9.54 -11.87
CA LEU A 111 -0.39 8.87 -11.20
C LEU A 111 -1.06 9.78 -10.18
N GLU A 112 -0.30 10.49 -9.34
CA GLU A 112 -0.83 11.46 -8.38
C GLU A 112 -1.59 12.58 -9.08
N GLN A 113 -1.06 13.11 -10.19
CA GLN A 113 -1.74 14.15 -10.98
C GLN A 113 -3.05 13.64 -11.55
N PHE A 114 -3.05 12.41 -12.10
CA PHE A 114 -4.26 11.78 -12.62
C PHE A 114 -5.32 11.53 -11.52
N LEU A 115 -4.89 11.03 -10.35
CA LEU A 115 -5.79 10.77 -9.22
C LEU A 115 -6.30 12.06 -8.56
N SER A 116 -5.52 13.13 -8.65
CA SER A 116 -5.92 14.47 -8.19
C SER A 116 -6.86 15.16 -9.17
N ASP A 117 -6.90 14.72 -10.45
CA ASP A 117 -7.83 15.27 -11.42
C ASP A 117 -9.28 14.95 -11.02
N ARG A 118 -10.07 16.01 -10.83
CA ARG A 118 -11.47 15.94 -10.42
C ARG A 118 -12.46 16.09 -11.56
N SER A 119 -11.97 16.24 -12.79
CA SER A 119 -12.77 16.48 -13.99
C SER A 119 -13.97 15.54 -14.15
N PHE A 120 -13.82 14.27 -13.78
CA PHE A 120 -14.91 13.31 -13.83
C PHE A 120 -15.96 13.57 -12.73
N ARG A 121 -17.15 14.03 -13.15
CA ARG A 121 -18.35 14.26 -12.31
C ARG A 121 -18.12 15.21 -11.12
N GLU A 122 -17.40 16.31 -11.36
CA GLU A 122 -17.09 17.31 -10.32
C GLU A 122 -18.33 18.01 -9.75
N ASP A 123 -19.33 18.28 -10.59
CA ASP A 123 -20.51 19.06 -10.24
C ASP A 123 -21.36 18.42 -9.12
N GLU A 124 -21.17 17.13 -8.89
CA GLU A 124 -22.02 16.36 -8.01
C GLU A 124 -21.56 16.40 -6.55
N PRO A 125 -22.44 16.79 -5.61
CA PRO A 125 -22.08 16.86 -4.20
C PRO A 125 -21.76 15.47 -3.62
N LEU A 126 -22.41 14.41 -4.11
CA LEU A 126 -22.17 13.04 -3.65
C LEU A 126 -20.78 12.54 -4.05
N VAL A 127 -20.34 12.80 -5.29
CA VAL A 127 -19.00 12.45 -5.78
C VAL A 127 -17.92 13.16 -4.97
N ARG A 128 -18.12 14.45 -4.69
CA ARG A 128 -17.22 15.23 -3.83
C ARG A 128 -17.16 14.67 -2.41
N ALA A 129 -18.30 14.28 -1.84
CA ALA A 129 -18.35 13.66 -0.52
C ALA A 129 -17.58 12.32 -0.46
N VAL A 130 -17.70 11.47 -1.48
CA VAL A 130 -16.97 10.20 -1.57
C VAL A 130 -15.46 10.44 -1.65
N ARG A 131 -15.00 11.35 -2.52
CA ARG A 131 -13.58 11.71 -2.65
C ARG A 131 -13.03 12.30 -1.35
N GLN A 132 -13.79 13.17 -0.70
CA GLN A 132 -13.40 13.75 0.59
C GLN A 132 -13.32 12.68 1.69
N HIS A 133 -14.24 11.71 1.70
CA HIS A 133 -14.20 10.59 2.63
C HIS A 133 -12.93 9.75 2.45
N VAL A 134 -12.58 9.40 1.20
CA VAL A 134 -11.34 8.66 0.88
C VAL A 134 -10.11 9.44 1.33
N LYS A 135 -10.05 10.75 1.07
CA LYS A 135 -8.97 11.64 1.52
C LYS A 135 -8.82 11.65 3.04
N VAL A 136 -9.91 11.81 3.78
CA VAL A 136 -9.90 11.82 5.25
C VAL A 136 -9.43 10.46 5.78
N GLN A 137 -9.91 9.37 5.20
CA GLN A 137 -9.49 8.01 5.57
C GLN A 137 -7.98 7.79 5.33
N ASN A 138 -7.47 8.24 4.18
CA ASN A 138 -6.04 8.16 3.84
C ASN A 138 -5.17 8.97 4.80
N ASN A 139 -5.58 10.20 5.12
CA ASN A 139 -4.86 11.05 6.07
C ASN A 139 -4.83 10.44 7.48
N ARG A 140 -5.96 9.89 7.95
CA ARG A 140 -6.03 9.17 9.23
C ARG A 140 -5.12 7.95 9.25
N TYR A 141 -5.13 7.17 8.17
CA TYR A 141 -4.26 6.01 8.01
C TYR A 141 -2.78 6.40 8.06
N LEU A 142 -2.35 7.38 7.26
CA LEU A 142 -0.96 7.87 7.26
C LEU A 142 -0.54 8.40 8.64
N PHE A 143 -1.41 9.15 9.30
CA PHE A 143 -1.13 9.65 10.63
C PHE A 143 -0.98 8.51 11.64
N ALA A 144 -1.86 7.51 11.61
CA ALA A 144 -1.78 6.34 12.47
C ALA A 144 -0.49 5.54 12.22
N VAL A 145 -0.10 5.34 10.96
CA VAL A 145 1.17 4.68 10.61
C VAL A 145 2.36 5.48 11.14
N CYS A 146 2.40 6.79 10.91
CA CYS A 146 3.51 7.63 11.40
C CYS A 146 3.60 7.62 12.93
N LEU A 147 2.46 7.69 13.63
CA LEU A 147 2.43 7.63 15.09
C LEU A 147 2.94 6.28 15.60
N SER A 148 2.51 5.18 14.98
CA SER A 148 2.99 3.83 15.32
C SER A 148 4.49 3.70 15.11
N LEU A 149 5.04 4.22 14.02
CA LEU A 149 6.48 4.21 13.73
C LEU A 149 7.29 5.03 14.74
N VAL A 150 6.80 6.21 15.14
CA VAL A 150 7.45 7.03 16.17
C VAL A 150 7.41 6.32 17.53
N LEU A 151 6.29 5.69 17.87
CA LEU A 151 6.15 4.92 19.10
C LEU A 151 7.10 3.72 19.10
N GLU A 152 7.15 2.97 18.01
CA GLU A 152 8.06 1.83 17.83
C GLU A 152 9.53 2.26 17.94
N ALA A 153 9.92 3.34 17.26
CA ALA A 153 11.28 3.89 17.34
C ALA A 153 11.64 4.34 18.75
N SER A 154 10.69 4.92 19.48
CA SER A 154 10.88 5.35 20.87
C SER A 154 11.06 4.15 21.80
N ILE A 155 10.21 3.11 21.65
CA ILE A 155 10.31 1.87 22.41
C ILE A 155 11.63 1.16 22.11
N PHE A 156 12.00 1.03 20.83
CA PHE A 156 13.24 0.42 20.40
C PHE A 156 14.46 1.14 21.00
N SER A 157 14.48 2.47 20.94
CA SER A 157 15.57 3.29 21.48
C SER A 157 15.68 3.17 23.01
N GLY A 158 14.55 3.05 23.71
CA GLY A 158 14.54 2.90 25.17
C GLY A 158 14.84 1.48 25.66
N THR A 159 14.64 0.46 24.82
CA THR A 159 14.77 -0.96 25.21
C THR A 159 15.90 -1.65 24.46
N ASN A 160 15.65 -2.06 23.21
CA ASN A 160 16.57 -2.84 22.39
C ASN A 160 17.93 -2.19 22.22
N LEU A 161 17.98 -0.89 21.95
CA LEU A 161 19.24 -0.17 21.78
C LEU A 161 20.12 -0.17 23.04
N MET A 162 19.50 -0.16 24.22
CA MET A 162 20.21 -0.13 25.51
C MET A 162 20.55 -1.53 26.02
N LEU A 163 19.73 -2.53 25.69
CA LEU A 163 19.87 -3.90 26.19
C LEU A 163 20.66 -4.83 25.27
N GLN A 164 20.81 -4.49 23.99
CA GLN A 164 21.41 -5.35 22.99
C GLN A 164 22.58 -4.67 22.27
N PRO A 165 23.84 -5.08 22.55
CA PRO A 165 25.02 -4.47 21.96
C PRO A 165 25.05 -4.61 20.43
N GLU A 166 24.38 -5.62 19.86
CA GLU A 166 24.26 -5.79 18.40
C GLU A 166 23.64 -4.57 17.68
N PHE A 167 22.75 -3.83 18.36
CA PHE A 167 22.12 -2.63 17.82
C PHE A 167 22.90 -1.34 18.10
N MET A 168 23.91 -1.39 18.97
CA MET A 168 24.80 -0.25 19.25
C MET A 168 25.83 -0.08 18.13
N LEU A 169 26.34 1.12 17.89
CA LEU A 169 27.46 1.35 16.98
C LEU A 169 28.72 0.68 17.58
N LEU A 170 29.25 -0.33 16.88
CA LEU A 170 30.40 -1.14 17.32
C LEU A 170 31.59 -0.93 16.38
N TYR A 171 32.80 -0.88 16.95
CA TYR A 171 34.07 -0.98 16.23
C TYR A 171 34.96 -1.96 16.99
N GLN A 172 35.53 -2.95 16.29
CA GLN A 172 36.33 -4.01 16.90
C GLN A 172 35.65 -4.66 18.13
N GLY A 173 34.34 -4.91 18.04
CA GLY A 173 33.55 -5.53 19.10
C GLY A 173 33.16 -4.63 20.28
N HIS A 174 33.62 -3.37 20.33
CA HIS A 174 33.32 -2.45 21.43
C HIS A 174 32.38 -1.34 20.98
N ALA A 175 31.48 -0.91 21.87
CA ALA A 175 30.58 0.21 21.61
C ALA A 175 31.38 1.51 21.51
N VAL A 176 31.23 2.22 20.38
CA VAL A 176 31.96 3.47 20.12
C VAL A 176 31.09 4.68 20.41
N GLY A 177 31.65 5.66 21.10
CA GLY A 177 30.99 6.93 21.40
C GLY A 177 30.13 6.87 22.66
N GLY A 178 29.66 8.04 23.08
CA GLY A 178 28.83 8.18 24.27
C GLY A 178 27.36 7.83 24.02
N PHE A 179 26.55 7.95 25.07
CA PHE A 179 25.10 7.74 25.02
C PHE A 179 24.41 8.49 23.87
N PHE A 180 24.77 9.76 23.64
CA PHE A 180 24.21 10.57 22.57
C PHE A 180 24.52 10.03 21.16
N THR A 181 25.73 9.50 20.95
CA THR A 181 26.12 8.91 19.66
C THR A 181 25.33 7.64 19.39
N GLN A 182 25.16 6.80 20.42
CA GLN A 182 24.37 5.57 20.33
C GLN A 182 22.89 5.86 20.08
N LEU A 183 22.33 6.85 20.79
CA LEU A 183 20.96 7.30 20.58
C LEU A 183 20.75 7.80 19.14
N LEU A 184 21.63 8.64 18.62
CA LEU A 184 21.54 9.16 17.25
C LEU A 184 21.64 8.03 16.21
N TYR A 185 22.55 7.07 16.42
CA TYR A 185 22.70 5.89 15.57
C TYR A 185 21.44 5.00 15.58
N GLY A 186 20.87 4.78 16.77
CA GLY A 186 19.61 4.04 16.93
C GLY A 186 18.44 4.71 16.21
N TRP A 187 18.27 6.03 16.38
CA TRP A 187 17.24 6.79 15.66
C TRP A 187 17.44 6.77 14.15
N ALA A 188 18.67 6.89 13.66
CA ALA A 188 18.97 6.77 12.23
C ALA A 188 18.61 5.38 11.68
N THR A 189 18.88 4.33 12.46
CA THR A 189 18.53 2.94 12.14
C THR A 189 17.00 2.76 12.10
N CYS A 190 16.27 3.22 13.13
CA CYS A 190 14.81 3.16 13.18
C CYS A 190 14.15 3.98 12.06
N PHE A 191 14.70 5.16 11.75
CA PHE A 191 14.21 6.01 10.68
C PHE A 191 14.28 5.29 9.32
N TRP A 192 15.37 4.57 9.06
CA TRP A 192 15.49 3.78 7.84
C TRP A 192 14.63 2.52 7.85
N GLY A 193 14.52 1.83 8.99
CA GLY A 193 13.57 0.72 9.14
C GLY A 193 12.14 1.16 8.87
N SER A 194 11.75 2.34 9.35
CA SER A 194 10.45 2.97 9.13
C SER A 194 10.17 3.25 7.64
N LEU A 195 11.21 3.46 6.83
CA LEU A 195 11.07 3.64 5.38
C LEU A 195 10.44 2.41 4.70
N TYR A 196 10.76 1.21 5.17
CA TYR A 196 10.19 -0.04 4.66
C TYR A 196 8.65 -0.01 4.71
N VAL A 197 8.13 0.44 5.84
CA VAL A 197 6.70 0.54 6.16
C VAL A 197 6.05 1.72 5.45
N LEU A 198 6.72 2.87 5.42
CA LEU A 198 6.15 4.08 4.81
C LEU A 198 5.97 3.92 3.31
N ILE A 199 6.89 3.25 2.62
CA ILE A 199 6.71 2.97 1.18
C ILE A 199 5.45 2.12 0.95
N PHE A 200 5.19 1.13 1.81
CA PHE A 200 3.95 0.37 1.75
C PHE A 200 2.73 1.27 1.98
N ALA A 201 2.76 2.11 3.02
CA ALA A 201 1.66 3.03 3.33
C ALA A 201 1.34 3.97 2.15
N PHE A 202 2.37 4.39 1.40
CA PHE A 202 2.20 5.23 0.21
C PHE A 202 1.50 4.49 -0.93
N ILE A 203 1.93 3.26 -1.22
CA ILE A 203 1.27 2.39 -2.22
C ILE A 203 -0.19 2.14 -1.83
N TYR A 204 -0.43 1.86 -0.55
CA TYR A 204 -1.77 1.61 -0.04
C TYR A 204 -2.68 2.84 -0.24
N VAL A 205 -2.21 4.05 0.08
CA VAL A 205 -2.96 5.29 -0.14
C VAL A 205 -3.34 5.46 -1.62
N LEU A 206 -2.39 5.28 -2.54
CA LEU A 206 -2.65 5.38 -3.98
C LEU A 206 -3.68 4.34 -4.43
N LEU A 207 -3.53 3.08 -4.01
CA LEU A 207 -4.49 2.02 -4.30
C LEU A 207 -5.88 2.34 -3.74
N ASN A 208 -5.96 2.94 -2.55
CA ASN A 208 -7.25 3.31 -1.97
C ASN A 208 -7.93 4.46 -2.73
N VAL A 209 -7.17 5.42 -3.28
CA VAL A 209 -7.74 6.44 -4.18
C VAL A 209 -8.20 5.81 -5.50
N PHE A 210 -7.41 4.91 -6.10
CA PHE A 210 -7.82 4.13 -7.27
C PHE A 210 -9.11 3.33 -7.03
N ARG A 211 -9.23 2.69 -5.87
CA ARG A 211 -10.44 1.99 -5.45
C ARG A 211 -11.63 2.95 -5.37
N GLY A 212 -11.44 4.13 -4.79
CA GLY A 212 -12.46 5.18 -4.74
C GLY A 212 -12.94 5.60 -6.13
N GLU A 213 -12.03 5.90 -7.04
CA GLU A 213 -12.36 6.30 -8.42
C GLU A 213 -13.02 5.16 -9.21
N MET A 214 -12.60 3.90 -9.02
CA MET A 214 -13.27 2.74 -9.62
C MET A 214 -14.69 2.55 -9.07
N SER A 215 -14.91 2.79 -7.78
CA SER A 215 -16.25 2.74 -7.17
C SER A 215 -17.18 3.81 -7.74
N LEU A 216 -16.67 5.03 -7.96
CA LEU A 216 -17.42 6.11 -8.60
C LEU A 216 -17.77 5.79 -10.05
N LEU A 217 -16.87 5.11 -10.76
CA LEU A 217 -17.11 4.65 -12.12
C LEU A 217 -18.25 3.60 -12.16
N VAL A 218 -18.27 2.63 -11.23
CA VAL A 218 -19.36 1.65 -11.11
C VAL A 218 -20.70 2.36 -10.92
N GLU A 219 -20.79 3.30 -9.99
CA GLU A 219 -22.00 4.10 -9.77
C GLU A 219 -22.40 4.89 -11.04
N SER A 220 -21.42 5.38 -11.79
CA SER A 220 -21.66 6.08 -13.06
C SER A 220 -22.29 5.17 -14.12
N PHE A 221 -21.94 3.88 -14.14
CA PHE A 221 -22.58 2.90 -15.01
C PHE A 221 -24.00 2.55 -14.55
N GLU A 222 -24.25 2.49 -13.24
CA GLU A 222 -25.60 2.28 -12.69
C GLU A 222 -26.59 3.38 -13.14
N ARG A 223 -26.12 4.63 -13.29
CA ARG A 223 -26.93 5.76 -13.78
C ARG A 223 -27.41 5.65 -15.21
N ILE A 224 -26.80 4.80 -16.03
CA ILE A 224 -27.35 4.50 -17.36
C ILE A 224 -28.78 3.95 -17.21
N ASN A 225 -29.07 3.21 -16.12
CA ASN A 225 -30.41 2.75 -15.82
C ASN A 225 -31.39 3.91 -15.53
N GLU A 226 -30.95 4.94 -14.81
CA GLU A 226 -31.75 6.14 -14.56
C GLU A 226 -32.11 6.86 -15.86
N CYS A 227 -31.17 6.96 -16.81
CA CYS A 227 -31.42 7.50 -18.15
C CYS A 227 -32.52 6.68 -18.86
N PHE A 228 -32.50 5.35 -18.77
CA PHE A 228 -33.58 4.53 -19.32
C PHE A 228 -34.92 4.81 -18.63
N HIS A 229 -34.96 4.89 -17.30
CA HIS A 229 -36.20 5.13 -16.55
C HIS A 229 -36.81 6.51 -16.83
N LYS A 230 -35.98 7.54 -16.96
CA LYS A 230 -36.39 8.92 -17.25
C LYS A 230 -37.19 9.04 -18.55
N TYR A 231 -36.72 8.39 -19.62
CA TYR A 231 -37.30 8.54 -20.96
C TYR A 231 -38.34 7.45 -21.31
N ARG A 232 -38.38 6.33 -20.59
CA ARG A 232 -39.28 5.18 -20.86
C ARG A 232 -40.78 5.51 -20.96
N PRO A 233 -41.40 6.33 -20.08
CA PRO A 233 -42.84 6.59 -20.14
C PRO A 233 -43.26 7.33 -21.42
N GLU A 234 -42.35 8.10 -21.99
CA GLU A 234 -42.67 9.18 -22.93
C GLU A 234 -42.38 8.78 -24.39
N LEU A 235 -41.47 7.81 -24.58
CA LEU A 235 -41.22 7.11 -25.86
C LEU A 235 -42.42 6.30 -26.37
N ASN A 236 -43.49 6.15 -25.58
CA ASN A 236 -44.75 5.51 -25.98
C ASN A 236 -45.78 6.50 -26.56
N THR A 237 -45.46 7.80 -26.64
CA THR A 237 -46.41 8.84 -27.09
C THR A 237 -46.05 9.38 -28.47
N ALA A 238 -47.04 9.87 -29.22
CA ALA A 238 -46.88 10.33 -30.61
C ALA A 238 -45.98 11.60 -30.77
N SER A 239 -45.59 12.27 -29.68
CA SER A 239 -44.66 13.41 -29.66
C SER A 239 -43.19 13.02 -29.44
N ALA A 240 -42.84 11.74 -29.54
CA ALA A 240 -41.56 11.16 -29.17
C ALA A 240 -40.32 11.68 -29.94
N GLY A 241 -40.47 12.30 -31.10
CA GLY A 241 -39.33 12.57 -31.99
C GLY A 241 -38.20 13.45 -31.41
N LYS A 242 -38.53 14.49 -30.64
CA LYS A 242 -37.52 15.35 -29.98
C LYS A 242 -36.94 14.71 -28.71
N ARG A 243 -37.78 14.03 -27.92
CA ARG A 243 -37.33 13.37 -26.68
C ARG A 243 -36.51 12.11 -26.93
N GLU A 244 -36.79 11.39 -28.03
CA GLU A 244 -35.95 10.27 -28.47
C GLU A 244 -34.55 10.76 -28.86
N GLU A 245 -34.45 11.92 -29.52
CA GLU A 245 -33.16 12.55 -29.82
C GLU A 245 -32.39 12.95 -28.56
N GLU A 246 -33.08 13.55 -27.58
CA GLU A 246 -32.51 13.89 -26.28
C GLU A 246 -32.03 12.63 -25.53
N PHE A 247 -32.82 11.56 -25.52
CA PHE A 247 -32.46 10.27 -24.94
C PHE A 247 -31.17 9.72 -25.55
N TRP A 248 -31.10 9.62 -26.89
CA TRP A 248 -29.91 9.08 -27.56
C TRP A 248 -28.68 9.94 -27.30
N ARG A 249 -28.84 11.27 -27.29
CA ARG A 249 -27.75 12.21 -27.00
C ARG A 249 -27.25 12.06 -25.55
N GLU A 250 -28.16 11.99 -24.57
CA GLU A 250 -27.81 11.82 -23.15
C GLU A 250 -27.14 10.47 -22.92
N LEU A 251 -27.71 9.38 -23.45
CA LEU A 251 -27.17 8.03 -23.35
C LEU A 251 -25.76 7.91 -23.96
N GLN A 252 -25.58 8.42 -25.18
CA GLN A 252 -24.26 8.40 -25.84
C GLN A 252 -23.24 9.23 -25.06
N THR A 253 -23.64 10.36 -24.50
CA THR A 253 -22.77 11.22 -23.69
C THR A 253 -22.33 10.49 -22.41
N LEU A 254 -23.28 9.86 -21.69
CA LEU A 254 -22.99 9.08 -20.49
C LEU A 254 -22.05 7.91 -20.79
N ILE A 255 -22.32 7.14 -21.84
CA ILE A 255 -21.47 6.02 -22.25
C ILE A 255 -20.08 6.51 -22.60
N LYS A 256 -19.98 7.57 -23.40
CA LYS A 256 -18.69 8.13 -23.82
C LYS A 256 -17.86 8.55 -22.61
N LEU A 257 -18.46 9.28 -21.67
CA LEU A 257 -17.79 9.74 -20.45
C LEU A 257 -17.33 8.56 -19.59
N ASN A 258 -18.20 7.58 -19.36
CA ASN A 258 -17.90 6.40 -18.55
C ASN A 258 -16.81 5.53 -19.18
N VAL A 259 -16.89 5.26 -20.49
CA VAL A 259 -15.88 4.47 -21.22
C VAL A 259 -14.54 5.19 -21.22
N GLN A 260 -14.53 6.50 -21.46
CA GLN A 260 -13.29 7.27 -21.43
C GLN A 260 -12.64 7.17 -20.04
N ARG A 261 -13.40 7.38 -18.97
CA ARG A 261 -12.87 7.27 -17.60
C ARG A 261 -12.43 5.84 -17.26
N HIS A 262 -13.15 4.82 -17.74
CA HIS A 262 -12.78 3.42 -17.56
C HIS A 262 -11.44 3.11 -18.23
N VAL A 263 -11.23 3.56 -19.48
CA VAL A 263 -9.96 3.39 -20.20
C VAL A 263 -8.84 4.11 -19.47
N GLU A 264 -9.02 5.38 -19.10
CA GLU A 264 -8.02 6.15 -18.35
C GLU A 264 -7.62 5.46 -17.04
N LEU A 265 -8.58 4.95 -16.27
CA LEU A 265 -8.30 4.23 -15.04
C LEU A 265 -7.52 2.93 -15.31
N LEU A 266 -7.89 2.16 -16.33
CA LEU A 266 -7.20 0.92 -16.68
C LEU A 266 -5.78 1.16 -17.19
N GLU A 267 -5.56 2.20 -17.99
CA GLU A 267 -4.23 2.57 -18.48
C GLU A 267 -3.31 2.99 -17.34
N ASN A 268 -3.77 3.90 -16.47
CA ASN A 268 -2.97 4.33 -15.31
C ASN A 268 -2.74 3.18 -14.31
N LEU A 269 -3.70 2.28 -14.14
CA LEU A 269 -3.54 1.10 -13.28
C LEU A 269 -2.58 0.07 -13.88
N SER A 270 -2.57 -0.09 -15.21
CA SER A 270 -1.61 -0.90 -15.95
C SER A 270 -0.19 -0.34 -15.80
N ASP A 271 -0.04 0.98 -15.94
CA ASP A 271 1.23 1.67 -15.72
C ASP A 271 1.69 1.48 -14.25
N PHE A 272 0.79 1.66 -13.29
CA PHE A 272 1.08 1.43 -11.87
C PHE A 272 1.46 -0.04 -11.59
N GLY A 273 0.93 -0.97 -12.38
CA GLY A 273 1.30 -2.38 -12.38
C GLY A 273 2.82 -2.62 -12.53
N SER A 274 3.54 -1.74 -13.21
CA SER A 274 5.02 -1.83 -13.32
C SER A 274 5.73 -1.65 -11.98
N ILE A 275 5.19 -0.84 -11.07
CA ILE A 275 5.69 -0.65 -9.70
C ILE A 275 5.16 -1.75 -8.78
N LEU A 276 3.87 -2.09 -8.90
CA LEU A 276 3.22 -3.08 -8.04
C LEU A 276 3.81 -4.48 -8.18
N ARG A 277 4.25 -4.89 -9.38
CA ARG A 277 4.83 -6.22 -9.63
C ARG A 277 6.08 -6.49 -8.79
N PRO A 278 7.18 -5.73 -8.92
CA PRO A 278 8.38 -5.93 -8.10
C PRO A 278 8.09 -5.63 -6.63
N PHE A 279 7.26 -4.64 -6.31
CA PHE A 279 6.87 -4.36 -4.93
C PHE A 279 6.17 -5.56 -4.28
N SER A 280 5.22 -6.19 -4.98
CA SER A 280 4.48 -7.35 -4.47
C SER A 280 5.36 -8.55 -4.20
N PHE A 281 6.39 -8.76 -5.03
CA PHE A 281 7.39 -9.81 -4.82
C PHE A 281 8.17 -9.56 -3.52
N ILE A 282 8.65 -8.34 -3.33
CA ILE A 282 9.38 -7.94 -2.12
C ILE A 282 8.47 -7.99 -0.89
N GLN A 283 7.22 -7.57 -1.00
CA GLN A 283 6.25 -7.64 0.09
C GLN A 283 5.97 -9.08 0.48
N TYR A 284 5.68 -9.96 -0.48
CA TYR A 284 5.30 -11.35 -0.20
C TYR A 284 6.47 -12.14 0.39
N TYR A 285 7.59 -12.24 -0.34
CA TYR A 285 8.74 -13.03 0.09
C TYR A 285 9.52 -12.36 1.21
N GLY A 286 9.56 -11.02 1.23
CA GLY A 286 10.15 -10.27 2.34
C GLY A 286 9.40 -10.49 3.64
N SER A 287 8.07 -10.36 3.64
CA SER A 287 7.26 -10.65 4.83
C SER A 287 7.34 -12.12 5.24
N PHE A 288 7.29 -13.06 4.30
CA PHE A 288 7.46 -14.49 4.61
C PHE A 288 8.79 -14.76 5.33
N THR A 289 9.88 -14.23 4.77
CA THR A 289 11.24 -14.41 5.31
C THR A 289 11.36 -13.75 6.69
N LEU A 290 10.86 -12.53 6.85
CA LEU A 290 10.90 -11.81 8.12
C LEU A 290 10.05 -12.48 9.20
N ILE A 291 8.86 -12.97 8.86
CA ILE A 291 8.02 -13.72 9.80
C ILE A 291 8.75 -14.98 10.26
N GLY A 292 9.29 -15.78 9.33
CA GLY A 292 10.07 -16.97 9.69
C GLY A 292 11.30 -16.65 10.55
N TYR A 293 11.99 -15.57 10.21
CA TYR A 293 13.14 -15.05 10.94
C TYR A 293 12.78 -14.65 12.38
N TYR A 294 11.72 -13.88 12.59
CA TYR A 294 11.30 -13.49 13.95
C TYR A 294 10.76 -14.69 14.74
N CYS A 295 10.02 -15.59 14.12
CA CYS A 295 9.61 -16.84 14.77
C CYS A 295 10.82 -17.65 15.23
N PHE A 296 11.89 -17.74 14.44
CA PHE A 296 13.14 -18.40 14.85
C PHE A 296 13.71 -17.77 16.13
N ILE A 297 13.79 -16.44 16.18
CA ILE A 297 14.29 -15.71 17.35
C ILE A 297 13.45 -16.03 18.59
N LEU A 298 12.12 -15.98 18.45
CA LEU A 298 11.19 -16.27 19.54
C LEU A 298 11.39 -17.69 20.08
N MET A 299 11.56 -18.68 19.19
CA MET A 299 11.81 -20.05 19.58
C MET A 299 13.17 -20.25 20.25
N TYR A 300 14.22 -19.58 19.80
CA TYR A 300 15.57 -19.77 20.33
C TYR A 300 15.75 -19.10 21.71
N LYS A 301 15.39 -17.82 21.85
CA LYS A 301 15.57 -17.07 23.11
C LYS A 301 14.45 -17.26 24.12
N GLY A 302 13.31 -17.82 23.72
CA GLY A 302 12.11 -17.87 24.56
C GLY A 302 11.46 -16.50 24.75
N VAL A 303 10.38 -16.45 25.53
CA VAL A 303 9.62 -15.21 25.76
C VAL A 303 10.36 -14.32 26.76
N THR A 304 10.86 -13.18 26.27
CA THR A 304 11.54 -12.14 27.05
C THR A 304 10.84 -10.79 26.84
N THR A 305 11.13 -9.76 27.62
CA THR A 305 10.56 -8.40 27.41
C THR A 305 10.80 -7.87 26.00
N VAL A 306 11.92 -8.25 25.38
CA VAL A 306 12.27 -7.88 23.99
C VAL A 306 11.38 -8.58 22.95
N THR A 307 10.85 -9.77 23.26
CA THR A 307 9.99 -10.52 22.32
C THR A 307 8.69 -9.82 21.96
N VAL A 308 8.20 -8.91 22.82
CA VAL A 308 7.01 -8.10 22.54
C VAL A 308 7.19 -7.28 21.26
N VAL A 309 8.38 -6.73 21.03
CA VAL A 309 8.67 -5.93 19.82
C VAL A 309 8.67 -6.81 18.57
N TYR A 310 9.22 -8.02 18.64
CA TYR A 310 9.20 -8.96 17.52
C TYR A 310 7.78 -9.44 17.18
N ILE A 311 6.96 -9.74 18.19
CA ILE A 311 5.55 -10.11 17.97
C ILE A 311 4.79 -8.94 17.35
N ALA A 312 4.97 -7.72 17.86
CA ALA A 312 4.34 -6.52 17.30
C ALA A 312 4.72 -6.33 15.82
N PHE A 313 5.99 -6.54 15.48
CA PHE A 313 6.47 -6.42 14.10
C PHE A 313 5.92 -7.54 13.19
N ILE A 314 5.80 -8.78 13.67
CA ILE A 314 5.12 -9.86 12.93
C ILE A 314 3.67 -9.48 12.63
N VAL A 315 2.92 -9.03 13.65
CA VAL A 315 1.52 -8.59 13.48
C VAL A 315 1.45 -7.47 12.46
N PHE A 316 2.41 -6.55 12.47
CA PHE A 316 2.49 -5.46 11.52
C PHE A 316 2.70 -5.96 10.08
N LEU A 317 3.69 -6.84 9.84
CA LEU A 317 3.96 -7.45 8.52
C LEU A 317 2.75 -8.24 7.98
N VAL A 318 2.05 -8.95 8.85
CA VAL A 318 0.81 -9.67 8.50
C VAL A 318 -0.28 -8.67 8.12
N ALA A 319 -0.47 -7.60 8.89
CA ALA A 319 -1.45 -6.56 8.61
C ALA A 319 -1.15 -5.83 7.28
N GLU A 320 0.11 -5.50 7.00
CA GLU A 320 0.50 -4.91 5.71
C GLU A 320 0.15 -5.85 4.54
N SER A 321 0.51 -7.12 4.66
CA SER A 321 0.27 -8.13 3.62
C SER A 321 -1.22 -8.37 3.38
N PHE A 322 -2.01 -8.36 4.47
CA PHE A 322 -3.47 -8.42 4.42
C PHE A 322 -4.05 -7.20 3.70
N LEU A 323 -3.69 -5.99 4.14
CA LEU A 323 -4.21 -4.74 3.56
C LEU A 323 -3.87 -4.63 2.08
N PHE A 324 -2.65 -5.03 1.69
CA PHE A 324 -2.20 -5.05 0.30
C PHE A 324 -3.04 -6.00 -0.58
N CYS A 325 -3.22 -7.24 -0.13
CA CYS A 325 -3.99 -8.22 -0.90
C CYS A 325 -5.47 -7.84 -0.96
N ARG A 326 -6.02 -7.35 0.16
CA ARG A 326 -7.42 -6.92 0.25
C ARG A 326 -7.73 -5.78 -0.70
N ILE A 327 -6.94 -4.71 -0.71
CA ILE A 327 -7.23 -3.53 -1.54
C ILE A 327 -7.19 -3.88 -3.04
N LEU A 328 -6.23 -4.73 -3.46
CA LEU A 328 -6.15 -5.19 -4.84
C LEU A 328 -7.33 -6.10 -5.22
N SER A 329 -7.75 -6.98 -4.32
CA SER A 329 -8.98 -7.76 -4.50
C SER A 329 -10.21 -6.86 -4.63
N GLU A 330 -10.38 -5.85 -3.76
CA GLU A 330 -11.50 -4.91 -3.83
C GLU A 330 -11.53 -4.12 -5.17
N ILE A 331 -10.38 -3.70 -5.69
CA ILE A 331 -10.31 -3.04 -7.01
C ILE A 331 -10.74 -3.99 -8.13
N ASN A 332 -10.30 -5.25 -8.07
CA ASN A 332 -10.68 -6.26 -9.05
C ASN A 332 -12.18 -6.60 -8.98
N ASP A 333 -12.74 -6.67 -7.77
CA ASP A 333 -14.16 -6.92 -7.56
C ASP A 333 -15.01 -5.74 -8.08
N LEU A 334 -14.57 -4.49 -7.85
CA LEU A 334 -15.21 -3.30 -8.44
C LEU A 334 -15.15 -3.32 -9.96
N HIS A 335 -14.02 -3.72 -10.54
CA HIS A 335 -13.89 -3.85 -12.00
C HIS A 335 -14.86 -4.91 -12.56
N ALA A 336 -14.96 -6.08 -11.91
CA ALA A 336 -15.92 -7.12 -12.29
C ALA A 336 -17.37 -6.65 -12.13
N ARG A 337 -17.66 -5.87 -11.09
CA ARG A 337 -19.00 -5.31 -10.82
C ARG A 337 -19.48 -4.39 -11.94
N ILE A 338 -18.60 -3.69 -12.66
CA ILE A 338 -18.99 -2.94 -13.86
C ILE A 338 -19.70 -3.86 -14.86
N GLY A 339 -19.16 -5.06 -15.08
CA GLY A 339 -19.77 -6.05 -15.98
C GLY A 339 -21.12 -6.54 -15.48
N THR A 340 -21.22 -6.84 -14.20
CA THR A 340 -22.47 -7.27 -13.56
C THR A 340 -23.56 -6.21 -13.70
N VAL A 341 -23.27 -4.95 -13.37
CA VAL A 341 -24.20 -3.82 -13.51
C VAL A 341 -24.66 -3.67 -14.96
N MET A 342 -23.75 -3.79 -15.93
CA MET A 342 -24.09 -3.68 -17.34
C MET A 342 -24.94 -4.85 -17.86
N CYS A 343 -24.77 -6.06 -17.29
CA CYS A 343 -25.63 -7.21 -17.59
C CYS A 343 -27.04 -7.04 -17.00
N GLU A 344 -27.13 -6.53 -15.77
CA GLU A 344 -28.40 -6.34 -15.04
C GLU A 344 -29.24 -5.17 -15.56
N LEU A 345 -28.67 -4.29 -16.40
CA LEU A 345 -29.30 -3.05 -16.83
C LEU A 345 -30.58 -3.24 -17.70
N GLU A 346 -30.95 -4.46 -18.05
CA GLU A 346 -32.08 -4.82 -18.95
C GLU A 346 -32.09 -4.01 -20.26
N TRP A 347 -30.91 -3.61 -20.73
CA TRP A 347 -30.77 -2.74 -21.90
C TRP A 347 -31.33 -3.36 -23.18
N TYR A 348 -31.40 -4.69 -23.24
CA TYR A 348 -31.95 -5.43 -24.38
C TYR A 348 -33.46 -5.19 -24.55
N ASP A 349 -34.20 -4.99 -23.46
CA ASP A 349 -35.63 -4.68 -23.49
C ASP A 349 -35.89 -3.16 -23.56
N LYS A 350 -35.01 -2.37 -22.93
CA LYS A 350 -35.16 -0.92 -22.81
C LYS A 350 -34.71 -0.15 -24.06
N LEU A 351 -33.76 -0.69 -24.85
CA LEU A 351 -33.34 -0.08 -26.11
C LEU A 351 -34.29 -0.47 -27.25
N ARG A 352 -35.03 0.52 -27.77
CA ARG A 352 -35.88 0.33 -28.96
C ARG A 352 -35.15 0.68 -30.24
N PHE A 353 -35.33 -0.15 -31.26
CA PHE A 353 -34.85 0.15 -32.60
C PHE A 353 -35.74 1.21 -33.27
N SER A 354 -35.11 2.26 -33.78
CA SER A 354 -35.76 3.30 -34.58
C SER A 354 -34.94 3.53 -35.84
N PRO A 355 -35.55 3.54 -37.05
CA PRO A 355 -34.82 3.76 -38.29
C PRO A 355 -33.99 5.05 -38.28
N ARG A 356 -34.49 6.11 -37.65
CA ARG A 356 -33.81 7.41 -37.51
C ARG A 356 -32.51 7.30 -36.71
N PHE A 357 -32.45 6.40 -35.73
CA PHE A 357 -31.32 6.22 -34.81
C PHE A 357 -30.63 4.86 -34.96
N ALA A 358 -30.79 4.19 -36.11
CA ALA A 358 -30.24 2.85 -36.34
C ALA A 358 -28.71 2.77 -36.20
N SER A 359 -28.00 3.87 -36.49
CA SER A 359 -26.57 4.02 -36.24
C SER A 359 -26.25 4.02 -34.73
N ALA A 360 -26.90 4.92 -33.98
CA ALA A 360 -26.72 5.08 -32.54
C ALA A 360 -27.06 3.81 -31.78
N TYR A 361 -28.16 3.13 -32.13
CA TYR A 361 -28.55 1.85 -31.55
C TYR A 361 -27.45 0.80 -31.68
N ARG A 362 -26.89 0.62 -32.90
CA ARG A 362 -25.82 -0.35 -33.15
C ARG A 362 -24.55 0.00 -32.38
N GLN A 363 -24.19 1.27 -32.34
CA GLN A 363 -23.01 1.74 -31.61
C GLN A 363 -23.14 1.52 -30.10
N VAL A 364 -24.26 1.92 -29.48
CA VAL A 364 -24.51 1.75 -28.04
C VAL A 364 -24.49 0.27 -27.66
N ARG A 365 -25.17 -0.58 -28.43
CA ARG A 365 -25.18 -2.03 -28.21
C ARG A 365 -23.77 -2.63 -28.28
N ALA A 366 -22.98 -2.24 -29.29
CA ALA A 366 -21.60 -2.70 -29.41
C ALA A 366 -20.76 -2.25 -28.21
N SER A 367 -20.89 -0.99 -27.78
CA SER A 367 -20.19 -0.47 -26.60
C SER A 367 -20.53 -1.25 -25.33
N PHE A 368 -21.81 -1.52 -25.07
CA PHE A 368 -22.24 -2.32 -23.91
C PHE A 368 -21.62 -3.71 -23.91
N LEU A 369 -21.67 -4.41 -25.04
CA LEU A 369 -21.05 -5.74 -25.18
C LEU A 369 -19.54 -5.69 -24.95
N ILE A 370 -18.84 -4.68 -25.49
CA ILE A 370 -17.40 -4.51 -25.28
C ILE A 370 -17.10 -4.27 -23.80
N ILE A 371 -17.84 -3.38 -23.12
CA ILE A 371 -17.67 -3.09 -21.69
C ILE A 371 -17.86 -4.36 -20.86
N ILE A 372 -18.92 -5.13 -21.13
CA ILE A 372 -19.20 -6.40 -20.43
C ILE A 372 -18.02 -7.39 -20.64
N ILE A 373 -17.59 -7.62 -21.88
CA ILE A 373 -16.50 -8.55 -22.17
C ILE A 373 -15.18 -8.11 -21.52
N ARG A 374 -14.91 -6.80 -21.45
CA ARG A 374 -13.67 -6.27 -20.88
C ARG A 374 -13.67 -6.30 -19.36
N SER A 375 -14.76 -5.89 -18.73
CA SER A 375 -14.94 -5.90 -17.27
C SER A 375 -14.90 -7.29 -16.64
N GLN A 376 -15.32 -8.33 -17.39
CA GLN A 376 -15.25 -9.73 -16.94
C GLN A 376 -13.82 -10.31 -16.90
N LYS A 377 -12.83 -9.65 -17.52
CA LYS A 377 -11.44 -10.07 -17.42
C LYS A 377 -10.86 -9.50 -16.13
N PRO A 378 -10.36 -10.35 -15.20
CA PRO A 378 -9.77 -9.86 -13.97
C PRO A 378 -8.53 -9.03 -14.27
N LEU A 379 -8.33 -7.98 -13.48
CA LEU A 379 -7.14 -7.16 -13.52
C LEU A 379 -5.96 -8.01 -13.02
N SER A 380 -5.12 -8.45 -13.94
CA SER A 380 -4.01 -9.35 -13.61
C SER A 380 -2.86 -8.59 -12.97
N PHE A 381 -2.93 -8.37 -11.66
CA PHE A 381 -1.77 -7.99 -10.86
C PHE A 381 -0.96 -9.25 -10.56
N ARG A 382 -0.04 -9.58 -11.47
CA ARG A 382 0.82 -10.75 -11.33
C ARG A 382 1.98 -10.44 -10.38
N ILE A 383 2.29 -11.35 -9.47
CA ILE A 383 3.61 -11.37 -8.82
C ILE A 383 4.58 -11.84 -9.91
N SER A 384 5.79 -11.26 -9.98
CA SER A 384 6.77 -11.54 -11.06
C SER A 384 6.97 -13.04 -11.31
N GLY A 385 6.23 -13.60 -12.27
CA GLY A 385 6.23 -15.03 -12.60
C GLY A 385 5.33 -15.96 -11.76
N THR A 386 4.89 -15.59 -10.55
CA THR A 386 4.35 -16.54 -9.54
C THR A 386 2.91 -16.25 -9.07
N GLY A 387 1.95 -16.26 -10.01
CA GLY A 387 0.52 -16.17 -9.70
C GLY A 387 -0.03 -14.74 -9.55
N THR A 388 -1.31 -14.61 -9.20
CA THR A 388 -2.03 -13.34 -9.05
C THR A 388 -2.11 -12.90 -7.58
N ILE A 389 -1.94 -11.61 -7.32
CA ILE A 389 -2.10 -11.05 -5.97
C ILE A 389 -3.59 -11.10 -5.59
N SER A 390 -3.89 -11.74 -4.48
CA SER A 390 -5.27 -11.94 -4.02
C SER A 390 -5.30 -12.32 -2.53
N MET A 391 -6.48 -12.27 -1.93
CA MET A 391 -6.71 -12.81 -0.59
C MET A 391 -6.35 -14.29 -0.46
N ALA A 392 -6.46 -15.09 -1.53
CA ALA A 392 -6.00 -16.48 -1.53
C ALA A 392 -4.48 -16.58 -1.31
N ARG A 393 -3.69 -15.68 -1.94
CA ARG A 393 -2.24 -15.62 -1.72
C ARG A 393 -1.87 -15.19 -0.30
N PHE A 394 -2.65 -14.31 0.29
CA PHE A 394 -2.48 -13.97 1.71
C PHE A 394 -2.71 -15.20 2.61
N ALA A 395 -3.75 -15.99 2.35
CA ALA A 395 -3.98 -17.24 3.09
C ALA A 395 -2.83 -18.24 2.89
N GLU A 396 -2.30 -18.38 1.66
CA GLU A 396 -1.11 -19.19 1.38
C GLU A 396 0.12 -18.70 2.16
N LEU A 397 0.33 -17.39 2.27
CA LEU A 397 1.41 -16.79 3.07
C LEU A 397 1.29 -17.21 4.54
N LEU A 398 0.10 -17.04 5.14
CA LEU A 398 -0.14 -17.41 6.53
C LEU A 398 0.06 -18.91 6.77
N ASN A 399 -0.50 -19.75 5.90
CA ASN A 399 -0.34 -21.20 5.99
C ASN A 399 1.13 -21.60 5.88
N SER A 400 1.86 -21.02 4.92
CA SER A 400 3.30 -21.31 4.73
C SER A 400 4.12 -20.86 5.94
N SER A 401 3.86 -19.67 6.48
CA SER A 401 4.53 -19.17 7.69
C SER A 401 4.23 -20.03 8.91
N TYR A 402 2.99 -20.49 9.08
CA TYR A 402 2.59 -21.39 10.15
C TYR A 402 3.25 -22.77 10.01
N SER A 403 3.27 -23.35 8.82
CA SER A 403 3.96 -24.61 8.54
C SER A 403 5.46 -24.51 8.83
N LEU A 404 6.11 -23.43 8.39
CA LEU A 404 7.53 -23.18 8.69
C LEU A 404 7.78 -23.13 10.20
N MET A 405 6.97 -22.36 10.93
CA MET A 405 7.05 -22.26 12.39
C MET A 405 6.88 -23.64 13.06
N THR A 406 5.92 -24.44 12.60
CA THR A 406 5.65 -25.77 13.14
C THR A 406 6.82 -26.73 12.91
N VAL A 407 7.39 -26.74 11.70
CA VAL A 407 8.56 -27.55 11.36
C VAL A 407 9.75 -27.17 12.24
N MET A 408 10.00 -25.88 12.41
CA MET A 408 11.09 -25.39 13.26
C MET A 408 10.90 -25.77 14.73
N PHE A 409 9.65 -25.70 15.23
CA PHE A 409 9.32 -26.12 16.58
C PHE A 409 9.58 -27.62 16.79
N GLN A 410 9.11 -28.47 15.87
CA GLN A 410 9.36 -29.91 15.92
C GLN A 410 10.85 -30.27 15.83
N LEU A 411 11.61 -29.55 15.00
CA LEU A 411 13.07 -29.73 14.90
C LEU A 411 13.76 -29.40 16.23
N LYS A 412 13.37 -28.30 16.88
CA LYS A 412 13.89 -27.91 18.20
C LYS A 412 13.62 -28.99 19.24
N GLU A 413 12.38 -29.49 19.33
CA GLU A 413 12.03 -30.55 20.29
C GLU A 413 12.84 -31.83 20.05
N ARG A 414 12.99 -32.26 18.80
CA ARG A 414 13.79 -33.45 18.45
C ARG A 414 15.27 -33.30 18.81
N ILE A 415 15.85 -32.12 18.62
CA ILE A 415 17.24 -31.85 18.98
C ILE A 415 17.41 -31.91 20.51
N ILE A 416 16.49 -31.28 21.25
CA ILE A 416 16.50 -31.31 22.73
C ILE A 416 16.40 -32.76 23.22
N ALA A 417 15.45 -33.53 22.70
CA ALA A 417 15.26 -34.94 23.08
C ALA A 417 16.51 -35.80 22.84
N LYS A 418 17.23 -35.60 21.72
CA LYS A 418 18.49 -36.30 21.42
C LYS A 418 19.63 -35.89 22.34
N LEU A 419 19.71 -34.61 22.71
CA LEU A 419 20.73 -34.12 23.63
C LEU A 419 20.51 -34.65 25.04
N THR A 420 19.25 -34.73 25.50
CA THR A 420 18.91 -35.31 26.80
C THR A 420 19.16 -36.82 26.84
N SER A 421 18.85 -37.57 25.77
CA SER A 421 19.08 -39.02 25.75
C SER A 421 20.56 -39.42 25.71
N ASN A 422 21.44 -38.55 25.19
CA ASN A 422 22.89 -38.82 25.12
C ASN A 422 23.64 -38.42 26.41
N GLY A 423 23.01 -37.70 27.34
CA GLY A 423 23.61 -37.30 28.61
C GLY A 423 23.42 -38.30 29.76
N ASP A 424 22.54 -39.30 29.58
CA ASP A 424 22.21 -40.33 30.59
C ASP A 424 22.94 -41.67 30.37
N ASN A 425 23.89 -41.73 29.43
CA ASN A 425 24.83 -42.85 29.22
C ASN A 425 26.25 -42.38 29.56
#